data_AF-A0A6G6Z7M4-F1
#
_entry.id   AF-A0A6G6Z7M4-F1
#
_cell.length_a   1.000
_cell.length_b   1.000
_cell.length_c   1.000
_cell.angle_alpha   90.00
_cell.angle_beta   90.00
_cell.angle_gamma   90.00
#
_symmetry.space_group_name_H-M   'P 1'
#
loop_
_entity.id
_entity.type
_entity.pdbx_description
1 polymer ?
#
loop_
_entity_poly.entity_id
_entity_poly.type
_entity_poly.pdbx_seq_one_letter_code
_entity_poly.pdbx_strand_id
1 'polypeptide(L)' 'MTNVPSASVSPELVAIMKTALDTAVDRTERSHRTPATKAKMAQRIVRTASEGVTDLHVLMSAAVEEARVPAA' A
#
# COMPACT_ATOMS: atom_id res chain seq x y z
N MET A 1 8.42 -17.68 16.35
CA MET A 1 8.06 -16.76 15.25
C MET A 1 6.97 -17.42 14.44
N THR A 2 5.71 -17.03 14.65
CA THR A 2 4.57 -17.61 13.93
C THR A 2 4.60 -17.15 12.49
N ASN A 3 4.94 -18.08 11.60
CA ASN A 3 4.94 -17.90 10.16
C ASN A 3 3.49 -17.64 9.74
N VAL A 4 3.18 -16.40 9.32
CA VAL A 4 1.88 -16.09 8.74
C VAL A 4 1.76 -17.01 7.52
N PRO A 5 0.69 -17.82 7.38
CA PRO A 5 0.48 -18.56 6.15
C PRO A 5 0.35 -17.53 5.05
N SER A 6 1.39 -17.40 4.24
CA SER A 6 1.38 -16.57 3.05
C SER A 6 0.12 -16.98 2.28
N ALA A 7 -0.91 -16.12 2.25
CA ALA A 7 -1.74 -16.06 1.06
C ALA A 7 -0.72 -15.87 -0.06
N SER A 8 -0.47 -16.94 -0.82
CA SER A 8 0.69 -17.03 -1.70
C SER A 8 0.79 -15.75 -2.50
N VAL A 9 1.86 -14.98 -2.29
CA VAL A 9 2.02 -13.68 -2.96
C VAL A 9 2.12 -13.96 -4.44
N SER A 10 0.99 -13.86 -5.13
CA SER A 10 0.90 -14.15 -6.55
C SER A 10 1.44 -12.96 -7.34
N PRO A 11 1.97 -13.19 -8.56
CA PRO A 11 2.33 -12.08 -9.45
C PRO A 11 1.17 -11.10 -9.68
N GLU A 12 -0.06 -11.62 -9.72
CA GLU A 12 -1.28 -10.81 -9.81
C GLU A 12 -1.48 -9.92 -8.58
N LEU A 13 -1.32 -10.46 -7.36
CA LEU A 13 -1.43 -9.67 -6.14
C LEU A 13 -0.35 -8.58 -6.09
N VAL A 14 0.88 -8.89 -6.50
CA VAL A 14 1.96 -7.89 -6.62
C VAL A 14 1.60 -6.79 -7.61
N ALA A 15 1.02 -7.15 -8.76
CA ALA A 15 0.56 -6.19 -9.76
C ALA A 15 -0.54 -5.27 -9.20
N ILE A 16 -1.52 -5.83 -8.47
CA ILE A 16 -2.57 -5.05 -7.80
C ILE A 16 -1.96 -4.09 -6.78
N MET A 17 -1.09 -4.57 -5.89
CA MET A 17 -0.43 -3.74 -4.88
C MET A 17 0.40 -2.61 -5.50
N LYS A 18 1.12 -2.90 -6.59
CA LYS A 18 1.88 -1.89 -7.35
C LYS A 18 0.96 -0.84 -7.96
N THR A 19 -0.12 -1.25 -8.62
CA THR A 19 -1.11 -0.32 -9.20
C THR A 19 -1.78 0.54 -8.14
N ALA A 20 -2.11 -0.04 -6.99
CA ALA A 20 -2.65 0.68 -5.84
C ALA A 20 -1.66 1.75 -5.35
N LEU A 21 -0.38 1.39 -5.20
CA LEU A 21 0.66 2.30 -4.75
C LEU A 21 0.90 3.45 -5.74
N ASP A 22 1.05 3.14 -7.03
CA ASP A 22 1.29 4.15 -8.06
C ASP A 22 0.10 5.13 -8.14
N THR A 23 -1.13 4.61 -8.13
CA THR A 23 -2.35 5.44 -8.14
C THR A 23 -2.49 6.28 -6.88
N ALA A 24 -2.16 5.73 -5.71
CA ALA A 24 -2.23 6.45 -4.46
C ALA A 24 -1.22 7.62 -4.43
N VAL A 25 0.02 7.41 -4.92
CA VAL A 25 1.03 8.48 -5.02
C VAL A 25 0.55 9.61 -5.92
N ASP A 26 -0.14 9.30 -7.02
CA ASP A 26 -0.70 10.30 -7.92
C ASP A 26 -1.85 11.11 -7.30
N ARG A 27 -2.54 10.56 -6.30
CA ARG A 27 -3.62 11.23 -5.56
C ARG A 27 -3.16 11.96 -4.30
N THR A 28 -1.98 11.65 -3.79
CA THR A 28 -1.37 12.35 -2.65
C THR A 28 -1.01 13.79 -3.03
N GLU A 29 -1.15 14.73 -2.10
CA GLU A 29 -0.71 16.12 -2.28
C GLU A 29 0.79 16.17 -2.63
N ARG A 30 1.17 17.05 -3.58
CA ARG A 30 2.56 17.10 -4.08
C ARG A 30 3.59 17.33 -2.99
N SER A 31 3.28 18.14 -1.98
CA SER A 31 4.11 18.40 -0.81
C SER A 31 4.45 17.14 -0.01
N HIS A 32 3.59 16.13 -0.04
CA HIS A 32 3.74 14.89 0.73
C HIS A 32 4.31 13.73 -0.10
N ARG A 33 4.53 13.91 -1.41
CA ARG A 33 5.10 12.88 -2.31
C ARG A 33 6.61 12.71 -2.11
N THR A 34 7.01 12.33 -0.90
CA THR A 34 8.40 12.01 -0.58
C THR A 34 8.65 10.50 -0.71
N PRO A 35 9.91 10.06 -0.90
CA PRO A 35 10.26 8.65 -0.84
C PRO A 35 9.82 7.97 0.46
N ALA A 36 9.93 8.68 1.59
CA ALA A 36 9.54 8.19 2.90
C ALA A 36 8.02 7.97 3.01
N THR A 37 7.21 8.91 2.53
CA THR A 37 5.74 8.74 2.46
C THR A 37 5.38 7.56 1.54
N LYS A 38 6.01 7.45 0.37
CA LYS A 38 5.78 6.32 -0.56
C LYS A 38 6.10 4.96 0.08
N ALA A 39 7.16 4.88 0.88
CA ALA A 39 7.51 3.65 1.61
C ALA A 39 6.44 3.28 2.67
N LYS A 40 5.95 4.25 3.44
CA LYS A 40 4.89 4.03 4.44
C LYS A 40 3.58 3.58 3.78
N MET A 41 3.22 4.18 2.64
CA MET A 41 2.08 3.76 1.82
C MET A 41 2.22 2.30 1.36
N ALA A 42 3.39 1.91 0.84
CA ALA A 42 3.66 0.54 0.44
C ALA A 42 3.55 -0.43 1.63
N GLN A 43 4.07 -0.06 2.80
CA GLN A 43 3.95 -0.84 4.02
C GLN A 43 2.47 -1.03 4.43
N ARG A 44 1.66 0.03 4.33
CA ARG A 44 0.22 -0.04 4.63
C ARG A 44 -0.52 -0.98 3.66
N ILE A 45 -0.18 -0.94 2.37
CA ILE A 45 -0.73 -1.85 1.36
C ILE A 45 -0.39 -3.30 1.72
N VAL A 46 0.88 -3.62 1.98
CA VAL A 46 1.31 -4.98 2.31
C VAL A 46 0.63 -5.50 3.57
N ARG A 47 0.49 -4.66 4.60
CA ARG A 47 -0.24 -5.01 5.84
C ARG A 47 -1.69 -5.35 5.55
N THR A 48 -2.38 -4.49 4.79
CA THR A 48 -3.79 -4.68 4.43
C THR A 48 -3.98 -5.94 3.58
N ALA A 49 -3.06 -6.21 2.65
CA ALA A 49 -3.06 -7.44 1.86
C ALA A 49 -2.81 -8.70 2.71
N SER A 50 -1.98 -8.60 3.74
CA SER A 50 -1.74 -9.69 4.71
C SER A 50 -2.97 -10.03 5.55
N GLU A 51 -3.94 -9.12 5.64
CA GLU A 51 -5.26 -9.34 6.28
C GLU A 51 -6.27 -9.99 5.32
N GLY A 52 -5.84 -10.36 4.09
CA GLY A 52 -6.67 -11.01 3.08
C GLY A 52 -7.36 -10.07 2.11
N VAL A 53 -7.08 -8.76 2.18
CA VAL A 53 -7.68 -7.76 1.30
C VAL A 53 -6.89 -7.66 -0.01
N THR A 54 -7.52 -8.02 -1.12
CA THR A 54 -6.90 -7.94 -2.45
C THR A 54 -7.58 -6.93 -3.38
N ASP A 55 -8.61 -6.24 -2.90
CA ASP A 55 -9.32 -5.22 -3.69
C ASP A 55 -8.44 -3.99 -3.93
N LEU A 56 -8.30 -3.61 -5.20
CA LEU A 56 -7.46 -2.48 -5.63
C LEU A 56 -7.87 -1.16 -4.95
N HIS A 57 -9.17 -0.89 -4.89
CA HIS A 57 -9.68 0.38 -4.35
C HIS A 57 -9.46 0.48 -2.85
N VAL A 58 -9.66 -0.62 -2.11
CA VAL A 58 -9.42 -0.68 -0.66
C VAL A 58 -7.94 -0.48 -0.35
N LEU A 59 -7.04 -1.19 -1.05
CA LEU A 59 -5.59 -1.06 -0.87
C LEU A 59 -5.08 0.36 -1.14
N MET A 60 -5.54 0.95 -2.24
CA MET A 60 -5.20 2.32 -2.61
C MET A 60 -5.78 3.35 -1.64
N SER A 61 -7.03 3.19 -1.19
CA SER A 61 -7.64 4.09 -0.21
C SER A 61 -6.87 4.05 1.12
N ALA A 62 -6.47 2.86 1.58
CA ALA A 62 -5.65 2.72 2.78
C ALA A 62 -4.29 3.41 2.64
N ALA A 63 -3.67 3.33 1.45
CA ALA A 63 -2.41 4.03 1.16
C ALA A 63 -2.56 5.56 1.15
N VAL A 64 -3.63 6.10 0.55
CA VAL A 64 -3.90 7.55 0.53
C VAL A 64 -4.12 8.07 1.95
N GLU A 65 -4.86 7.33 2.77
CA GLU A 65 -5.07 7.69 4.18
C GLU A 65 -3.74 7.75 4.95
N GLU A 66 -2.88 6.76 4.74
CA GLU A 66 -1.55 6.70 5.35
C GLU A 66 -0.66 7.91 4.97
N ALA A 67 -0.85 8.45 3.76
CA ALA A 67 -0.09 9.57 3.23
C ALA A 67 -0.54 10.95 3.75
N ARG A 68 -1.66 11.03 4.47
CA ARG A 68 -2.12 12.29 5.09
C ARG A 68 -1.18 12.80 6.17
N VAL A 69 -0.52 11.87 6.86
CA VAL A 69 0.50 12.19 7.86
C VAL A 69 1.86 12.03 7.18
N PRO A 70 2.60 13.14 6.94
CA PRO A 70 3.94 13.06 6.40
C PRO A 70 4.80 12.11 7.23
N ALA A 71 5.67 11.35 6.56
CA ALA A 71 6.71 10.63 7.27
C ALA A 71 7.60 11.65 7.99
N ALA A 72 7.80 11.45 9.30
CA ALA A 72 8.70 12.24 10.13
C ALA A 72 10.18 11.95 9.81
#